data_AF-A0A966Q7M9-F1
#
_entry.id   AF-A0A966Q7M9-F1
#
_cell.length_a   1.000
_cell.length_b   1.000
_cell.length_c   1.000
_cell.angle_alpha   90.00
_cell.angle_beta   90.00
_cell.angle_gamma   90.00
#
_symmetry.space_group_name_H-M   'P 1'
#
loop_
_entity.id
_entity.type
_entity.pdbx_description
1 polymer ?
#
loop_
_entity_poly.entity_id
_entity_poly.type
_entity_poly.pdbx_seq_one_letter_code
_entity_poly.pdbx_strand_id
1 'polypeptide(L)'
;MSEGFNEKVAMLGLTYDDVLLLPDASEVVPSEVDTKTHLTRSITLDIPLISSAMDTVTESAMAIAMAKSGGIGIVHRNLPIEEQVTHVKLVKGANLRVGAAVGVGDDGFARAEALIDVDVDVVVVDTAHGHHRAVLDAIERIKVKYPKQQVIGGNVATRAGAQALINAGADAVKVGVGPGS
;
A
#
# COMPACT_ATOMS: atom_id res chain seq x y z
N MET A 1 34.37 28.59 -9.89
CA MET A 1 34.56 27.40 -9.04
C MET A 1 33.24 27.19 -8.32
N SER A 2 32.44 26.25 -8.81
CA SER A 2 31.11 25.94 -8.27
C SER A 2 31.27 25.32 -6.88
N GLU A 3 30.68 25.96 -5.87
CA GLU A 3 30.57 25.42 -4.52
C GLU A 3 29.92 24.03 -4.59
N GLY A 4 30.67 23.02 -4.15
CA GLY A 4 30.17 21.67 -4.00
C GLY A 4 29.14 21.66 -2.88
N PHE A 5 27.86 21.81 -3.23
CA PHE A 5 26.79 21.33 -2.38
C PHE A 5 27.06 19.86 -2.10
N ASN A 6 27.20 19.50 -0.83
CA ASN A 6 27.42 18.13 -0.42
C ASN A 6 26.13 17.34 -0.67
N GLU A 7 26.00 16.74 -1.85
CA GLU A 7 24.85 15.92 -2.30
C GLU A 7 24.51 14.74 -1.36
N LYS A 8 25.31 14.51 -0.31
CA LYS A 8 25.13 13.42 0.65
C LYS A 8 24.16 13.73 1.78
N VAL A 9 23.82 15.00 2.05
CA VAL A 9 22.96 15.37 3.18
C VAL A 9 21.84 16.29 2.71
N ALA A 10 20.60 15.84 2.87
CA ALA A 10 19.44 16.71 2.72
C ALA A 10 19.39 17.68 3.91
N MET A 11 19.33 18.98 3.62
CA MET A 11 19.39 20.02 4.66
C MET A 11 18.04 20.27 5.36
N LEU A 12 16.94 19.78 4.79
CA LEU A 12 15.59 19.98 5.33
C LEU A 12 14.73 18.74 5.12
N GLY A 13 14.13 18.26 6.21
CA GLY A 13 13.02 17.31 6.23
C GLY A 13 12.06 17.75 7.33
N LEU A 14 10.76 17.71 7.04
CA LEU A 14 9.70 18.10 7.97
C LEU A 14 8.90 16.86 8.37
N THR A 15 8.50 16.76 9.63
CA THR A 15 7.56 15.77 10.15
C THR A 15 6.21 16.44 10.50
N TYR A 16 5.26 15.66 11.03
CA TYR A 16 3.91 16.15 11.37
C TYR A 16 3.93 17.32 12.37
N ASP A 17 4.81 17.27 13.37
CA ASP A 17 4.88 18.29 14.43
C ASP A 17 5.57 19.60 13.98
N ASP A 18 6.20 19.61 12.80
CA ASP A 18 6.89 20.80 12.28
C ASP A 18 5.93 21.78 11.56
N VAL A 19 4.68 21.38 11.30
CA VAL A 19 3.75 22.12 10.43
C VAL A 19 2.34 22.21 11.00
N LEU A 20 1.62 23.26 10.58
CA LEU A 20 0.20 23.44 10.82
C LEU A 20 -0.50 23.73 9.49
N LEU A 21 -1.74 23.25 9.32
CA LEU A 21 -2.61 23.68 8.24
C LEU A 21 -3.20 25.06 8.59
N LEU A 22 -3.05 26.04 7.69
CA LEU A 22 -3.63 27.36 7.88
C LEU A 22 -5.13 27.32 7.56
N PRO A 23 -6.00 27.86 8.42
CA PRO A 23 -7.42 28.00 8.11
C PRO A 23 -7.65 28.88 6.87
N ASP A 24 -8.67 28.56 6.08
CA ASP A 24 -9.13 29.36 4.93
C ASP A 24 -10.67 29.48 4.94
N ALA A 25 -11.21 30.38 4.13
CA ALA A 25 -12.65 30.55 3.97
C ALA A 25 -13.29 29.26 3.44
N SER A 26 -14.40 28.84 4.06
CA SER A 26 -15.15 27.62 3.69
C SER A 26 -16.64 27.93 3.61
N GLU A 27 -17.29 27.40 2.58
CA GLU A 27 -18.74 27.43 2.41
C GLU A 27 -19.40 26.08 2.74
N VAL A 28 -18.61 25.07 3.10
CA VAL A 28 -19.09 23.73 3.45
C VAL A 28 -19.03 23.49 4.95
N VAL A 29 -20.00 22.73 5.49
CA VAL A 29 -19.96 22.24 6.87
C VAL A 29 -19.32 20.85 6.94
N PRO A 30 -18.67 20.47 8.06
CA PRO A 30 -17.93 19.21 8.15
C PRO A 30 -18.75 17.95 7.82
N SER A 31 -20.05 17.93 8.15
CA SER A 31 -20.93 16.79 7.90
C SER A 31 -21.26 16.58 6.41
N GLU A 32 -20.94 17.55 5.54
CA GLU A 32 -21.23 17.51 4.11
C GLU A 32 -19.98 17.23 3.26
N VAL A 33 -18.80 17.12 3.88
CA VAL A 33 -17.55 16.85 3.18
C VAL A 33 -17.52 15.41 2.66
N ASP A 34 -17.16 15.23 1.39
CA ASP A 34 -16.91 13.91 0.81
C ASP A 34 -15.45 13.49 1.07
N THR A 35 -15.27 12.39 1.79
CA THR A 35 -13.95 11.82 2.12
C THR A 35 -13.52 10.70 1.19
N LYS A 36 -14.29 10.41 0.13
CA LYS A 36 -13.94 9.38 -0.84
C LYS A 36 -12.58 9.63 -1.46
N THR A 37 -11.84 8.56 -1.68
CA THR A 37 -10.50 8.63 -2.28
C THR A 37 -10.20 7.44 -3.17
N HIS A 38 -9.26 7.63 -4.09
CA HIS A 38 -8.73 6.57 -4.92
C HIS A 38 -7.52 5.93 -4.27
N LEU A 39 -7.63 4.64 -3.93
CA LEU A 39 -6.48 3.84 -3.52
C LEU A 39 -5.62 3.49 -4.73
N THR A 40 -6.27 3.09 -5.82
CA THR A 40 -5.65 2.85 -7.13
C THR A 40 -6.56 3.42 -8.21
N ARG A 41 -6.19 3.26 -9.50
CA ARG A 41 -7.05 3.69 -10.62
C ARG A 41 -8.43 3.04 -10.63
N SER A 42 -8.57 1.81 -10.12
CA SER A 42 -9.83 1.07 -10.13
C SER A 42 -10.45 0.85 -8.75
N ILE A 43 -9.70 1.12 -7.66
CA ILE A 43 -10.19 0.93 -6.29
C ILE A 43 -10.44 2.29 -5.64
N THR A 44 -11.69 2.53 -5.26
CA THR A 44 -12.14 3.69 -4.48
C THR A 44 -12.48 3.24 -3.06
N LEU A 45 -12.17 4.07 -2.08
CA LEU A 45 -12.55 3.91 -0.68
C LEU A 45 -13.51 5.04 -0.29
N ASP A 46 -14.45 4.77 0.61
CA ASP A 46 -15.37 5.77 1.14
C ASP A 46 -14.70 6.64 2.21
N ILE A 47 -13.69 6.09 2.89
CA ILE A 47 -12.81 6.84 3.79
C ILE A 47 -11.34 6.58 3.44
N PRO A 48 -10.42 7.54 3.64
CA PRO A 48 -9.03 7.43 3.21
C PRO A 48 -8.17 6.67 4.23
N LEU A 49 -8.65 5.51 4.70
CA LEU A 49 -7.98 4.71 5.74
C LEU A 49 -7.70 3.27 5.29
N ILE A 50 -6.47 2.83 5.58
CA ILE A 50 -5.97 1.48 5.32
C ILE A 50 -5.39 0.93 6.64
N SER A 51 -5.76 -0.28 7.06
CA SER A 51 -5.10 -0.90 8.22
C SER A 51 -3.77 -1.55 7.82
N SER A 52 -2.76 -1.38 8.68
CA SER A 52 -1.38 -1.81 8.40
C SER A 52 -1.26 -3.33 8.24
N ALA A 53 -0.37 -3.77 7.35
CA ALA A 53 -0.05 -5.18 7.09
C ALA A 53 0.87 -5.79 8.16
N MET A 54 0.45 -5.71 9.43
CA MET A 54 1.18 -6.22 10.59
C MET A 54 0.38 -7.34 11.26
N ASP A 55 1.07 -8.34 11.79
CA ASP A 55 0.46 -9.50 12.47
C ASP A 55 -0.36 -9.13 13.70
N THR A 56 0.04 -8.08 14.40
CA THR A 56 -0.70 -7.54 15.55
C THR A 56 -1.82 -6.58 15.17
N VAL A 57 -2.05 -6.33 13.88
CA VAL A 57 -3.02 -5.32 13.40
C VAL A 57 -4.08 -5.93 12.50
N THR A 58 -3.70 -6.58 11.40
CA THR A 58 -4.65 -6.91 10.34
C THR A 58 -4.64 -8.37 9.91
N GLU A 59 -5.60 -9.12 10.45
CA GLU A 59 -6.12 -10.36 9.89
C GLU A 59 -7.58 -10.16 9.41
N SER A 60 -8.28 -11.25 9.07
CA SER A 60 -9.65 -11.21 8.52
C SER A 60 -10.64 -10.37 9.34
N ALA A 61 -10.62 -10.43 10.67
CA ALA A 61 -11.56 -9.68 11.52
C ALA A 61 -11.39 -8.15 11.37
N MET A 62 -10.14 -7.68 11.41
CA MET A 62 -9.83 -6.26 11.20
C MET A 62 -10.13 -5.85 9.76
N ALA A 63 -9.75 -6.66 8.77
CA ALA A 63 -10.01 -6.34 7.37
C ALA A 63 -11.51 -6.21 7.06
N ILE A 64 -12.35 -7.07 7.64
CA ILE A 64 -13.82 -6.97 7.56
C ILE A 64 -14.31 -5.68 8.22
N ALA A 65 -13.81 -5.35 9.42
CA ALA A 65 -14.20 -4.14 10.12
C ALA A 65 -13.84 -2.87 9.32
N MET A 66 -12.62 -2.81 8.77
CA MET A 66 -12.17 -1.72 7.92
C MET A 66 -13.02 -1.57 6.66
N ALA A 67 -13.25 -2.67 5.94
CA ALA A 67 -14.05 -2.65 4.72
C ALA A 67 -15.50 -2.23 4.97
N LYS A 68 -16.13 -2.68 6.05
CA LYS A 68 -17.48 -2.23 6.46
C LYS A 68 -17.54 -0.76 6.84
N SER A 69 -16.42 -0.20 7.31
CA SER A 69 -16.29 1.21 7.68
C SER A 69 -15.99 2.10 6.46
N GLY A 70 -15.84 1.52 5.26
CA GLY A 70 -15.54 2.23 4.02
C GLY A 70 -14.05 2.31 3.68
N GLY A 71 -13.18 1.75 4.51
CA GLY A 71 -11.74 1.64 4.26
C GLY A 71 -11.36 0.29 3.66
N ILE A 72 -10.12 -0.15 3.89
CA ILE A 72 -9.66 -1.49 3.50
C ILE A 72 -8.61 -2.01 4.49
N GLY A 73 -8.59 -3.31 4.73
CA GLY A 73 -7.50 -3.95 5.49
C GLY A 73 -6.52 -4.69 4.58
N ILE A 74 -5.24 -4.63 4.92
CA ILE A 74 -4.19 -5.40 4.26
C ILE A 74 -3.77 -6.57 5.16
N VAL A 75 -4.11 -7.79 4.78
CA VAL A 75 -3.70 -8.99 5.53
C VAL A 75 -2.18 -9.12 5.46
N HIS A 76 -1.54 -9.19 6.64
CA HIS A 76 -0.08 -9.34 6.75
C HIS A 76 0.42 -10.66 6.15
N ARG A 77 1.73 -10.73 5.90
CA ARG A 77 2.37 -11.90 5.27
C ARG A 77 3.09 -12.84 6.25
N ASN A 78 3.04 -12.56 7.55
CA ASN A 78 3.68 -13.37 8.60
C ASN A 78 2.84 -14.62 8.92
N LEU A 79 2.45 -15.34 7.86
CA LEU A 79 1.59 -16.51 7.87
C LEU A 79 2.04 -17.46 6.73
N PRO A 80 1.81 -18.77 6.86
CA PRO A 80 1.79 -19.67 5.70
C PRO A 80 0.87 -19.13 4.59
N ILE A 81 1.18 -19.43 3.33
CA ILE A 81 0.40 -18.94 2.17
C ILE A 81 -1.08 -19.36 2.30
N GLU A 82 -1.32 -20.61 2.67
CA GLU A 82 -2.66 -21.20 2.81
C GLU A 82 -3.51 -20.49 3.88
N GLU A 83 -2.88 -20.07 4.98
CA GLU A 83 -3.54 -19.36 6.07
C GLU A 83 -3.88 -17.92 5.68
N GLN A 84 -2.94 -17.22 5.03
CA GLN A 84 -3.20 -15.89 4.48
C GLN A 84 -4.34 -15.91 3.44
N VAL A 85 -4.35 -16.92 2.57
CA VAL A 85 -5.43 -17.18 1.61
C VAL A 85 -6.75 -17.42 2.32
N THR A 86 -6.75 -18.13 3.44
CA THR A 86 -7.97 -18.37 4.24
C THR A 86 -8.53 -17.05 4.78
N HIS A 87 -7.69 -16.16 5.30
CA HIS A 87 -8.15 -14.84 5.73
C HIS A 87 -8.77 -14.04 4.59
N VAL A 88 -8.14 -14.00 3.40
CA VAL A 88 -8.70 -13.31 2.23
C VAL A 88 -10.05 -13.91 1.85
N LYS A 89 -10.17 -15.24 1.77
CA LYS A 89 -11.43 -15.93 1.47
C LYS A 89 -12.54 -15.58 2.46
N LEU A 90 -12.23 -15.43 3.75
CA LEU A 90 -13.21 -15.03 4.76
C LEU A 90 -13.75 -13.61 4.50
N VAL A 91 -12.88 -12.66 4.14
CA VAL A 91 -13.32 -11.28 3.81
C VAL A 91 -14.13 -11.25 2.50
N LYS A 92 -13.66 -11.94 1.46
CA LYS A 92 -14.38 -12.06 0.18
C LYS A 92 -15.72 -12.79 0.33
N GLY A 93 -15.81 -13.79 1.21
CA GLY A 93 -17.05 -14.48 1.54
C GLY A 93 -18.11 -13.58 2.19
N ALA A 94 -17.68 -12.47 2.82
CA ALA A 94 -18.56 -11.41 3.30
C ALA A 94 -18.88 -10.34 2.22
N ASN A 95 -18.44 -10.56 0.97
CA ASN A 95 -18.57 -9.63 -0.17
C ASN A 95 -17.92 -8.26 0.09
N LEU A 96 -16.75 -8.26 0.73
CA LEU A 96 -15.99 -7.06 1.09
C LEU A 96 -14.64 -7.03 0.38
N ARG A 97 -14.11 -5.82 0.19
CA ARG A 97 -12.77 -5.61 -0.39
C ARG A 97 -11.68 -5.94 0.62
N VAL A 98 -10.57 -6.48 0.13
CA VAL A 98 -9.40 -6.82 0.95
C VAL A 98 -8.11 -6.73 0.15
N GLY A 99 -7.05 -6.26 0.80
CA GLY A 99 -5.69 -6.36 0.27
C GLY A 99 -4.88 -7.39 1.03
N ALA A 100 -3.75 -7.80 0.47
CA ALA A 100 -2.81 -8.69 1.15
C ALA A 100 -1.37 -8.35 0.81
N ALA A 101 -0.50 -8.42 1.82
CA ALA A 101 0.93 -8.18 1.64
C ALA A 101 1.65 -9.42 1.10
N VAL A 102 2.66 -9.19 0.27
CA VAL A 102 3.54 -10.22 -0.28
C VAL A 102 5.00 -9.77 -0.20
N GLY A 103 5.91 -10.75 -0.25
CA GLY A 103 7.34 -10.48 -0.36
C GLY A 103 7.80 -10.36 -1.82
N VAL A 104 9.08 -10.63 -2.04
CA VAL A 104 9.73 -10.67 -3.36
C VAL A 104 10.26 -12.07 -3.66
N GLY A 105 10.78 -12.30 -4.88
CA GLY A 105 11.32 -13.59 -5.29
C GLY A 105 10.23 -14.63 -5.57
N ASP A 106 10.61 -15.91 -5.67
CA ASP A 106 9.69 -16.97 -6.08
C ASP A 106 8.61 -17.27 -5.03
N ASP A 107 8.95 -17.26 -3.73
CA ASP A 107 7.96 -17.41 -2.65
C ASP A 107 6.95 -16.25 -2.64
N GLY A 108 7.44 -15.01 -2.78
CA GLY A 108 6.59 -13.83 -2.86
C GLY A 108 5.66 -13.87 -4.06
N PHE A 109 6.15 -14.35 -5.21
CA PHE A 109 5.34 -14.51 -6.41
C PHE A 109 4.30 -15.62 -6.24
N ALA A 110 4.68 -16.82 -5.79
CA ALA A 110 3.74 -17.92 -5.55
C ALA A 110 2.64 -17.53 -4.56
N ARG A 111 2.98 -16.76 -3.53
CA ARG A 111 2.01 -16.18 -2.60
C ARG A 111 1.06 -15.20 -3.29
N ALA A 112 1.59 -14.28 -4.11
CA ALA A 112 0.75 -13.36 -4.88
C ALA A 112 -0.23 -14.11 -5.78
N GLU A 113 0.23 -15.17 -6.47
CA GLU A 113 -0.62 -16.01 -7.30
C GLU A 113 -1.76 -16.64 -6.50
N ALA A 114 -1.45 -17.28 -5.37
CA ALA A 114 -2.45 -17.92 -4.52
C ALA A 114 -3.50 -16.93 -3.98
N LEU A 115 -3.11 -15.68 -3.73
CA LEU A 115 -4.01 -14.62 -3.28
C LEU A 115 -4.87 -14.07 -4.43
N ILE A 116 -4.31 -13.92 -5.63
CA ILE A 116 -5.03 -13.49 -6.83
C ILE A 116 -6.07 -14.54 -7.24
N ASP A 117 -5.73 -15.83 -7.13
CA ASP A 117 -6.64 -16.95 -7.43
C ASP A 117 -7.89 -16.96 -6.53
N VAL A 118 -7.85 -16.28 -5.39
CA VAL A 118 -8.97 -16.11 -4.47
C VAL A 118 -9.55 -14.69 -4.47
N ASP A 119 -9.28 -13.94 -5.54
CA ASP A 119 -9.84 -12.61 -5.84
C ASP A 119 -9.48 -11.53 -4.81
N VAL A 120 -8.21 -11.51 -4.34
CA VAL A 120 -7.70 -10.37 -3.57
C VAL A 120 -7.79 -9.08 -4.40
N ASP A 121 -8.36 -8.01 -3.84
CA ASP A 121 -8.60 -6.79 -4.59
C ASP A 121 -7.29 -6.05 -4.89
N VAL A 122 -6.32 -6.11 -3.98
CA VAL A 122 -5.01 -5.46 -4.16
C VAL A 122 -3.87 -6.25 -3.51
N VAL A 123 -2.78 -6.43 -4.25
CA VAL A 123 -1.54 -7.04 -3.74
C VAL A 123 -0.58 -5.93 -3.33
N VAL A 124 -0.03 -6.01 -2.12
CA VAL A 124 0.95 -5.05 -1.61
C VAL A 124 2.33 -5.71 -1.59
N VAL A 125 3.20 -5.37 -2.53
CA VAL A 125 4.60 -5.81 -2.50
C VAL A 125 5.31 -5.00 -1.42
N ASP A 126 5.44 -5.59 -0.24
CA ASP A 126 5.82 -4.89 0.98
C ASP A 126 7.21 -5.31 1.46
N THR A 127 8.14 -4.36 1.40
CA THR A 127 9.52 -4.53 1.86
C THR A 127 10.02 -3.28 2.59
N ALA A 128 11.03 -3.46 3.45
CA ALA A 128 11.66 -2.35 4.14
C ALA A 128 12.31 -1.34 3.19
N HIS A 129 12.74 -1.77 1.99
CA HIS A 129 13.38 -0.93 0.98
C HIS A 129 12.81 -1.18 -0.42
N GLY A 130 11.78 -0.42 -0.79
CA GLY A 130 11.05 -0.56 -2.05
C GLY A 130 11.83 -0.11 -3.30
N HIS A 131 12.87 0.71 -3.15
CA HIS A 131 13.73 1.13 -4.28
C HIS A 131 14.83 0.10 -4.56
N HIS A 132 14.47 -1.18 -4.56
CA HIS A 132 15.37 -2.32 -4.73
C HIS A 132 14.96 -3.13 -5.95
N ARG A 133 15.94 -3.65 -6.70
CA ARG A 133 15.71 -4.40 -7.95
C ARG A 133 14.68 -5.52 -7.80
N ALA A 134 14.81 -6.36 -6.76
CA ALA A 134 13.89 -7.46 -6.52
C ALA A 134 12.42 -7.04 -6.30
N VAL A 135 12.18 -5.81 -5.82
CA VAL A 135 10.82 -5.26 -5.66
C VAL A 135 10.25 -4.87 -7.01
N LEU A 136 11.05 -4.18 -7.83
CA LEU A 136 10.67 -3.79 -9.18
C LEU A 136 10.37 -5.03 -10.03
N ASP A 137 11.25 -6.03 -9.99
CA ASP A 137 11.09 -7.27 -10.74
C ASP A 137 9.85 -8.06 -10.26
N ALA A 138 9.54 -8.05 -8.97
CA ALA A 138 8.33 -8.70 -8.44
C ALA A 138 7.05 -8.01 -8.94
N ILE A 139 7.01 -6.68 -8.93
CA ILE A 139 5.88 -5.90 -9.46
C ILE A 139 5.73 -6.17 -10.97
N GLU A 140 6.81 -6.06 -11.73
CA GLU A 140 6.80 -6.31 -13.18
C GLU A 140 6.31 -7.73 -13.48
N ARG A 141 6.83 -8.74 -12.77
CA ARG A 141 6.42 -10.13 -12.93
C ARG A 141 4.93 -10.34 -12.65
N ILE A 142 4.39 -9.72 -11.60
CA ILE A 142 2.94 -9.76 -11.30
C ILE A 142 2.15 -9.09 -12.42
N LYS A 143 2.55 -7.89 -12.88
CA LYS A 143 1.82 -7.15 -13.91
C LYS A 143 1.91 -7.81 -15.29
N VAL A 144 2.98 -8.51 -15.62
CA VAL A 144 3.10 -9.30 -16.86
C VAL A 144 2.11 -10.45 -16.86
N LYS A 145 2.00 -11.20 -15.76
CA LYS A 145 1.08 -12.36 -15.68
C LYS A 145 -0.38 -11.94 -15.44
N TYR A 146 -0.60 -10.95 -14.59
CA TYR A 146 -1.92 -10.47 -14.15
C TYR A 146 -2.05 -8.96 -14.41
N PRO A 147 -2.17 -8.52 -15.69
CA PRO A 147 -2.12 -7.11 -16.05
C PRO A 147 -3.22 -6.25 -15.42
N LYS A 148 -4.34 -6.86 -15.06
CA LYS A 148 -5.47 -6.18 -14.39
C LYS A 148 -5.36 -6.14 -12.87
N GLN A 149 -4.50 -6.98 -12.27
CA GLN A 149 -4.34 -7.01 -10.82
C GLN A 149 -3.84 -5.65 -10.33
N GLN A 150 -4.45 -5.14 -9.26
CA GLN A 150 -4.00 -3.93 -8.62
C GLN A 150 -2.80 -4.23 -7.72
N VAL A 151 -1.72 -3.47 -7.89
CA VAL A 151 -0.48 -3.66 -7.15
C VAL A 151 -0.04 -2.37 -6.47
N ILE A 152 0.22 -2.43 -5.16
CA ILE A 152 0.87 -1.35 -4.40
C ILE A 152 2.33 -1.74 -4.18
N GLY A 153 3.26 -0.86 -4.55
CA GLY A 153 4.69 -1.04 -4.29
C GLY A 153 5.16 -0.20 -3.12
N GLY A 154 6.00 -0.75 -2.24
CA GLY A 154 6.61 0.02 -1.14
C GLY A 154 7.67 -0.72 -0.34
N ASN A 155 8.32 -0.04 0.61
CA ASN A 155 8.19 1.40 0.92
C ASN A 155 9.28 2.26 0.27
N VAL A 156 8.95 3.50 -0.07
CA VAL A 156 9.91 4.50 -0.56
C VAL A 156 9.78 5.83 0.19
N ALA A 157 10.83 6.65 0.16
CA ALA A 157 10.83 7.99 0.74
C ALA A 157 11.42 9.04 -0.21
N THR A 158 11.62 8.69 -1.49
CA THR A 158 12.23 9.58 -2.48
C THR A 158 11.45 9.58 -3.77
N ARG A 159 11.52 10.70 -4.51
CA ARG A 159 10.94 10.83 -5.86
C ARG A 159 11.43 9.73 -6.80
N ALA A 160 12.73 9.45 -6.78
CA ALA A 160 13.33 8.42 -7.63
C ALA A 160 12.77 7.02 -7.30
N GLY A 161 12.63 6.69 -6.02
CA GLY A 161 12.02 5.42 -5.60
C GLY A 161 10.57 5.30 -6.05
N ALA A 162 9.77 6.35 -5.88
CA ALA A 162 8.38 6.35 -6.35
C ALA A 162 8.30 6.18 -7.88
N GLN A 163 9.13 6.90 -8.64
CA GLN A 163 9.17 6.77 -10.11
C GLN A 163 9.58 5.36 -10.55
N ALA A 164 10.53 4.73 -9.88
CA ALA A 164 10.95 3.38 -10.18
C ALA A 164 9.79 2.37 -10.01
N LEU A 165 9.03 2.47 -8.92
CA LEU A 165 7.86 1.63 -8.67
C LEU A 165 6.76 1.84 -9.72
N ILE A 166 6.49 3.09 -10.09
CA ILE A 166 5.52 3.43 -11.15
C ILE A 166 5.95 2.81 -12.49
N ASN A 167 7.24 2.94 -12.85
CA ASN A 167 7.78 2.40 -14.09
C ASN A 167 7.71 0.87 -14.14
N ALA A 168 7.86 0.20 -12.98
CA ALA A 168 7.68 -1.25 -12.86
C ALA A 168 6.21 -1.69 -13.01
N GLY A 169 5.26 -0.76 -12.95
CA GLY A 169 3.84 -1.02 -13.17
C GLY A 169 2.97 -1.00 -11.91
N ALA A 170 3.48 -0.47 -10.79
CA ALA A 170 2.66 -0.28 -9.60
C ALA A 170 1.47 0.67 -9.87
N ASP A 171 0.30 0.32 -9.37
CA ASP A 171 -0.92 1.12 -9.47
C ASP A 171 -1.05 2.15 -8.34
N ALA A 172 -0.34 1.94 -7.23
CA ALA A 172 -0.10 2.94 -6.19
C ALA A 172 1.28 2.74 -5.51
N VAL A 173 1.76 3.78 -4.84
CA VAL A 173 3.06 3.80 -4.15
C VAL A 173 2.86 4.03 -2.66
N LYS A 174 3.39 3.14 -1.82
CA LYS A 174 3.39 3.29 -0.35
C LYS A 174 4.65 4.04 0.09
N VAL A 175 4.44 5.17 0.78
CA VAL A 175 5.49 6.11 1.18
C VAL A 175 5.75 6.03 2.68
N GLY A 176 7.03 6.02 3.08
CA GLY A 176 7.47 6.11 4.47
C GLY A 176 8.59 5.13 4.80
N VAL A 177 9.74 5.63 5.25
CA VAL A 177 10.88 4.82 5.71
C VAL A 177 11.39 5.43 7.01
N GLY A 178 11.27 4.70 8.12
CA GLY A 178 11.66 5.18 9.45
C GLY A 178 10.63 5.93 10.32
N PRO A 179 9.41 6.35 9.88
CA PRO A 179 8.49 7.10 10.75
C PRO A 179 7.58 6.20 11.61
N GLY A 180 7.81 4.89 11.63
CA GLY A 180 7.04 3.97 12.48
C GLY A 180 7.31 4.23 13.96
N SER A 181 6.28 4.09 14.80
CA SER A 181 6.31 4.26 16.26
C SER A 181 7.09 3.16 16.97
#